data_AF-A0A2A5J2E6-F1
#
_entry.id   AF-A0A2A5J2E6-F1
#
_cell.length_a   1.000
_cell.length_b   1.000
_cell.length_c   1.000
_cell.angle_alpha   90.00
_cell.angle_beta   90.00
_cell.angle_gamma   90.00
#
_symmetry.space_group_name_H-M   'P 1'
#
loop_
_entity.id
_entity.type
_entity.pdbx_description
1 polymer ?
#
loop_
_entity_poly.entity_id
_entity_poly.type
_entity_poly.pdbx_seq_one_letter_code
_entity_poly.pdbx_strand_id
1 'polypeptide(L)'
;MTSRAGGRSIDSVADDASRGDRDAIAELLQRIVPLVTRRCRAELRPLDADRIAVGICRSVLSDIRRRRRAGEAFLAHLHDAISREIDSLPASSRLTLPFGDLSAAERNVLVARIVVGFDVRETALTLRTTTSAVELVQHRALSKIRRGSLSGA
;
A
#
# COMPACT_ATOMS: atom_id res chain seq x y z
N MET A 1 -6.21 -0.71 10.15
CA MET A 1 -5.85 -1.55 11.32
C MET A 1 -4.38 -1.35 11.79
N THR A 2 -3.74 -0.22 11.50
CA THR A 2 -2.31 0.04 11.82
C THR A 2 -2.08 1.01 12.99
N SER A 3 -3.14 1.66 13.46
CA SER A 3 -3.16 2.40 14.72
C SER A 3 -3.98 1.62 15.74
N ARG A 4 -3.32 0.75 16.52
CA ARG A 4 -3.85 0.40 17.85
C ARG A 4 -3.24 1.42 18.79
N ALA A 5 -4.11 2.18 19.46
CA ALA A 5 -3.76 3.21 20.43
C ALA A 5 -2.66 2.71 21.39
N GLY A 6 -1.54 3.43 21.45
CA GLY A 6 -0.42 3.19 22.36
C GLY A 6 0.88 2.66 21.72
N GLY A 7 0.88 2.22 20.47
CA GLY A 7 2.06 1.69 19.80
C GLY A 7 2.99 2.74 19.18
N ARG A 8 4.30 2.44 19.11
CA ARG A 8 5.32 3.25 18.43
C ARG A 8 4.91 3.53 16.96
N SER A 9 5.13 4.73 16.44
CA SER A 9 4.80 5.04 15.03
C SER A 9 5.62 4.16 14.08
N ILE A 10 5.05 3.77 12.94
CA ILE A 10 5.78 2.97 11.94
C ILE A 10 7.00 3.72 11.39
N ASP A 11 6.94 5.05 11.33
CA ASP A 11 8.05 5.88 10.89
C ASP A 11 9.23 5.77 11.86
N SER A 12 8.99 5.89 13.17
CA SER A 12 10.04 5.71 14.18
C SER A 12 10.63 4.30 14.18
N VAL A 13 9.82 3.26 14.03
CA VAL A 13 10.32 1.87 13.92
C VAL A 13 11.19 1.70 12.68
N ALA A 14 10.76 2.26 11.55
CA ALA A 14 11.53 2.20 10.32
C ALA A 14 12.83 3.03 10.38
N ASP A 15 12.83 4.14 11.11
CA ASP A 15 14.05 4.92 11.38
C ASP A 15 15.04 4.13 12.21
N ASP A 16 14.59 3.46 13.28
CA ASP A 16 15.42 2.58 14.12
C ASP A 16 15.97 1.41 13.29
N ALA A 17 15.12 0.75 12.50
CA ALA A 17 15.51 -0.32 11.59
C ALA A 17 16.57 0.15 10.57
N SER A 18 16.47 1.38 10.07
CA SER A 18 17.46 1.94 9.13
C SER A 18 18.85 2.15 9.76
N ARG A 19 18.93 2.26 11.08
CA ARG A 19 20.19 2.32 11.84
C ARG A 19 20.78 0.91 12.09
N GLY A 20 20.06 -0.15 11.72
CA GLY A 20 20.49 -1.54 11.88
C GLY A 20 19.98 -2.22 13.15
N ASP A 21 19.03 -1.59 13.86
CA ASP A 21 18.37 -2.21 15.00
C ASP A 21 17.58 -3.44 14.55
N ARG A 22 18.00 -4.62 15.04
CA ARG A 22 17.41 -5.92 14.66
C ARG A 22 15.99 -6.09 15.19
N ASP A 23 15.71 -5.57 16.38
CA ASP A 23 14.37 -5.66 16.98
C ASP A 23 13.40 -4.75 16.23
N ALA A 24 13.86 -3.56 15.83
CA ALA A 24 13.09 -2.68 14.98
C ALA A 24 12.84 -3.27 13.58
N ILE A 25 13.81 -3.99 13.00
CA ILE A 25 13.60 -4.72 11.72
C ILE A 25 12.52 -5.80 11.89
N ALA A 26 12.59 -6.59 12.97
CA ALA A 26 11.61 -7.62 13.26
C ALA A 26 10.21 -7.03 13.47
N GLU A 27 10.09 -5.96 14.26
CA GLU A 27 8.84 -5.23 14.48
C GLU A 27 8.30 -4.66 13.16
N LEU A 28 9.16 -4.06 12.33
CA LEU A 28 8.76 -3.50 11.05
C LEU A 28 8.19 -4.60 10.15
N LEU A 29 8.88 -5.75 10.02
CA LEU A 29 8.40 -6.88 9.25
C LEU A 29 7.06 -7.40 9.74
N GLN A 30 6.88 -7.57 11.06
CA GLN A 30 5.60 -7.99 11.66
C GLN A 30 4.44 -7.06 11.28
N ARG A 31 4.71 -5.76 11.14
CA ARG A 31 3.70 -4.76 10.78
C ARG A 31 3.41 -4.71 9.28
N ILE A 32 4.43 -4.88 8.43
CA ILE A 32 4.29 -4.61 6.99
C ILE A 32 3.94 -5.87 6.18
N VAL A 33 4.37 -7.05 6.61
CA VAL A 33 4.10 -8.32 5.90
C VAL A 33 2.60 -8.52 5.67
N PRO A 34 1.70 -8.28 6.64
CA PRO A 34 0.26 -8.40 6.39
C PRO A 34 -0.26 -7.41 5.33
N LEU A 35 0.29 -6.20 5.26
CA LEU A 35 -0.13 -5.17 4.30
C LEU A 35 0.30 -5.54 2.89
N VAL A 36 1.58 -5.93 2.73
CA VAL A 36 2.16 -6.35 1.45
C VAL A 36 1.42 -7.57 0.94
N THR A 37 1.28 -8.61 1.77
CA THR A 37 0.64 -9.87 1.39
C THR A 37 -0.81 -9.66 0.98
N ARG A 38 -1.56 -8.83 1.72
CA ARG A 38 -2.96 -8.53 1.40
C ARG A 38 -3.10 -7.84 0.05
N ARG A 39 -2.23 -6.87 -0.24
CA ARG A 39 -2.23 -6.18 -1.54
C ARG A 39 -1.81 -7.10 -2.68
N CYS A 40 -0.72 -7.84 -2.51
CA CYS A 40 -0.28 -8.82 -3.51
C CYS A 40 -1.36 -9.86 -3.81
N ARG A 41 -2.03 -10.43 -2.80
CA ARG A 41 -3.10 -11.41 -3.01
C ARG A 41 -4.36 -10.82 -3.66
N ALA A 42 -4.60 -9.52 -3.51
CA ALA A 42 -5.72 -8.85 -4.18
C ALA A 42 -5.42 -8.55 -5.66
N GLU A 43 -4.16 -8.27 -5.99
CA GLU A 43 -3.76 -7.78 -7.31
C GLU A 43 -3.01 -8.79 -8.17
N LEU A 44 -2.57 -9.92 -7.60
CA LEU A 44 -1.71 -10.90 -8.27
C LEU A 44 -2.29 -12.31 -8.19
N ARG A 45 -1.93 -13.14 -9.16
CA ARG A 45 -2.32 -14.56 -9.15
C ARG A 45 -1.76 -15.28 -7.93
N PRO A 46 -2.46 -16.30 -7.40
CA PRO A 46 -2.04 -17.00 -6.17
C PRO A 46 -0.61 -17.56 -6.20
N LEU A 47 -0.16 -18.06 -7.36
CA LEU A 47 1.18 -18.63 -7.54
C LEU A 47 2.31 -17.58 -7.44
N ASP A 48 1.99 -16.32 -7.70
CA ASP A 48 2.95 -15.22 -7.73
C ASP A 48 2.91 -14.36 -6.45
N ALA A 49 1.74 -14.23 -5.83
CA ALA A 49 1.49 -13.26 -4.75
C ALA A 49 2.48 -13.39 -3.57
N ASP A 50 2.65 -14.59 -3.01
CA ASP A 50 3.49 -14.79 -1.83
C ASP A 50 4.99 -14.66 -2.16
N ARG A 51 5.40 -15.16 -3.34
CA ARG A 51 6.79 -15.03 -3.83
C ARG A 51 7.18 -13.55 -4.01
N ILE A 52 6.29 -12.76 -4.60
CA ILE A 52 6.52 -11.35 -4.88
C ILE A 52 6.46 -10.52 -3.58
N ALA A 53 5.55 -10.85 -2.66
CA ALA A 53 5.48 -10.20 -1.35
C ALA A 53 6.81 -10.27 -0.59
N VAL A 54 7.47 -11.44 -0.60
CA VAL A 54 8.81 -11.60 0.00
C VAL A 54 9.86 -10.71 -0.69
N GLY A 55 9.81 -10.63 -2.03
CA GLY A 55 10.69 -9.75 -2.82
C GLY A 55 10.53 -8.28 -2.44
N ILE A 56 9.29 -7.81 -2.32
CA ILE A 56 8.96 -6.44 -1.90
C ILE A 56 9.48 -6.16 -0.49
N CYS A 57 9.23 -7.04 0.48
CA CYS A 57 9.74 -6.85 1.84
C CYS A 57 11.26 -6.71 1.87
N ARG A 58 11.98 -7.52 1.08
CA ARG A 58 13.44 -7.42 0.95
C ARG A 58 13.88 -6.10 0.31
N SER A 59 13.20 -5.67 -0.76
CA SER A 59 13.47 -4.40 -1.44
C SER A 59 13.30 -3.21 -0.49
N VAL A 60 12.18 -3.16 0.24
CA VAL A 60 11.88 -2.13 1.24
C VAL A 60 12.95 -2.07 2.34
N LEU A 61 13.41 -3.22 2.84
CA LEU A 61 14.49 -3.26 3.83
C LEU A 61 15.84 -2.81 3.25
N SER A 62 16.10 -3.10 1.98
CA SER A 62 17.34 -2.68 1.31
C SER A 62 17.39 -1.17 1.07
N ASP A 63 16.23 -0.57 0.77
CA ASP A 63 16.09 0.86 0.50
C ASP A 63 15.80 1.72 1.75
N ILE A 64 15.59 1.10 2.91
CA ILE A 64 15.14 1.80 4.13
C ILE A 64 16.05 2.97 4.55
N ARG A 65 17.36 2.84 4.33
CA ARG A 65 18.34 3.91 4.60
C ARG A 65 18.20 5.08 3.63
N ARG A 66 17.99 4.80 2.35
CA ARG A 66 17.76 5.82 1.32
C ARG A 66 16.48 6.60 1.63
N ARG A 67 15.42 5.87 1.96
CA ARG A 67 14.12 6.41 2.37
C ARG A 67 14.26 7.36 3.58
N ARG A 68 14.98 6.96 4.63
CA ARG A 68 15.23 7.85 5.79
C ARG A 68 15.97 9.13 5.39
N ARG A 69 17.00 9.04 4.55
CA ARG A 69 17.75 10.22 4.07
C ARG A 69 16.88 11.18 3.27
N ALA A 70 15.87 10.67 2.57
CA ALA A 70 14.91 11.48 1.83
C ALA A 70 13.83 12.12 2.72
N GLY A 71 13.74 11.76 4.01
CA GLY A 71 12.69 12.24 4.92
C GLY A 71 11.28 11.77 4.53
N GLU A 72 11.18 10.72 3.72
CA GLU A 72 9.92 10.21 3.18
C GLU A 72 9.14 9.42 4.24
N ALA A 73 7.81 9.51 4.28
CA ALA A 73 6.97 8.68 5.15
C ALA A 73 6.99 7.19 4.74
N PHE A 74 6.95 6.27 5.71
CA PHE A 74 7.27 4.86 5.46
C PHE A 74 6.20 4.21 4.60
N LEU A 75 4.94 4.52 4.90
CA LEU A 75 3.81 3.99 4.18
C LEU A 75 3.78 4.47 2.73
N ALA A 76 4.23 5.71 2.46
CA ALA A 76 4.37 6.21 1.10
C ALA A 76 5.45 5.44 0.33
N HIS A 77 6.62 5.25 0.95
CA HIS A 77 7.69 4.42 0.39
C HIS A 77 7.24 2.97 0.11
N LEU A 78 6.55 2.36 1.08
CA LEU A 78 6.01 1.00 0.97
C LEU A 78 4.98 0.91 -0.17
N HIS A 79 4.07 1.88 -0.26
CA HIS A 79 3.07 1.94 -1.32
C HIS A 79 3.74 2.01 -2.69
N ASP A 80 4.74 2.87 -2.86
CA ASP A 80 5.46 3.01 -4.12
C ASP A 80 6.27 1.77 -4.47
N ALA A 81 6.90 1.12 -3.48
CA ALA A 81 7.61 -0.15 -3.69
C ALA A 81 6.66 -1.25 -4.18
N ILE A 82 5.48 -1.39 -3.56
CA ILE A 82 4.49 -2.36 -4.00
C ILE A 82 3.95 -2.01 -5.39
N SER A 83 3.57 -0.75 -5.63
CA SER A 83 3.02 -0.32 -6.92
C SER A 83 4.03 -0.52 -8.05
N ARG A 84 5.29 -0.09 -7.88
CA ARG A 84 6.34 -0.31 -8.89
C ARG A 84 6.56 -1.79 -9.18
N GLU A 85 6.62 -2.62 -8.15
CA GLU A 85 6.81 -4.06 -8.34
C GLU A 85 5.64 -4.63 -9.15
N ILE A 86 4.40 -4.37 -8.75
CA ILE A 86 3.19 -4.86 -9.45
C ILE A 86 3.13 -4.36 -10.90
N ASP A 87 3.41 -3.08 -11.14
CA ASP A 87 3.35 -2.47 -12.47
C ASP A 87 4.42 -3.04 -13.42
N SER A 88 5.56 -3.49 -12.88
CA SER A 88 6.63 -4.13 -13.66
C SER A 88 6.31 -5.55 -14.12
N LEU A 89 5.29 -6.20 -13.54
CA LEU A 89 4.95 -7.59 -13.82
C LEU A 89 4.22 -7.74 -15.15
N PRO A 90 4.38 -8.88 -15.84
CA PRO A 90 3.56 -9.20 -17.01
C PRO A 90 2.08 -9.29 -16.62
N ALA A 91 1.20 -9.02 -17.58
CA ALA A 91 -0.25 -9.12 -17.38
C ALA A 91 -0.70 -10.52 -16.92
N SER A 92 0.04 -11.57 -17.29
CA SER A 92 -0.22 -12.97 -16.89
C SER A 92 -0.05 -13.25 -15.39
N SER A 93 0.60 -12.35 -14.64
CA SER A 93 0.76 -12.44 -13.17
C SER A 93 -0.26 -11.59 -12.41
N ARG A 94 -0.96 -10.67 -13.10
CA ARG A 94 -1.87 -9.69 -12.48
C ARG A 94 -3.31 -10.20 -12.51
N LEU A 95 -4.04 -9.90 -11.44
CA LEU A 95 -5.50 -10.00 -11.39
C LEU A 95 -6.08 -8.63 -11.72
N THR A 96 -7.14 -8.62 -12.53
CA THR A 96 -7.94 -7.42 -12.72
C THR A 96 -8.77 -7.22 -11.45
N LEU A 97 -8.43 -6.19 -10.66
CA LEU A 97 -9.28 -5.74 -9.58
C LEU A 97 -10.65 -5.31 -10.16
N PRO A 98 -11.78 -5.60 -9.49
CA PRO A 98 -13.12 -5.26 -9.96
C PRO A 98 -13.43 -3.77 -9.79
N PHE A 99 -12.51 -2.91 -10.24
CA PHE A 99 -12.63 -1.46 -10.16
C PHE A 99 -13.11 -0.83 -11.47
N GLY A 100 -13.19 -1.57 -12.58
CA GLY A 100 -13.62 -1.02 -13.87
C GLY A 100 -12.70 0.13 -14.34
N ASP A 101 -13.28 1.17 -14.96
CA ASP A 101 -12.58 2.29 -15.60
C ASP A 101 -12.09 3.39 -14.63
N LEU A 102 -11.65 3.00 -13.42
CA LEU A 102 -11.04 3.97 -12.50
C LEU A 102 -9.68 4.45 -13.00
N SER A 103 -9.43 5.74 -12.83
CA SER A 103 -8.09 6.32 -12.95
C SER A 103 -7.14 5.74 -11.90
N ALA A 104 -5.83 5.87 -12.14
CA ALA A 104 -4.81 5.41 -11.19
C ALA A 104 -4.98 6.02 -9.79
N ALA A 105 -5.34 7.31 -9.71
CA ALA A 105 -5.58 7.99 -8.44
C ALA A 105 -6.79 7.41 -7.67
N GLU A 106 -7.90 7.16 -8.38
CA GLU A 106 -9.09 6.55 -7.81
C GLU A 106 -8.81 5.12 -7.32
N ARG A 107 -8.10 4.34 -8.13
CA ARG A 107 -7.66 2.98 -7.76
C ARG A 107 -6.77 3.00 -6.52
N ASN A 108 -5.76 3.86 -6.48
CA ASN A 108 -4.82 3.93 -5.37
C ASN A 108 -5.51 4.29 -4.05
N VAL A 109 -6.48 5.22 -4.09
CA VAL A 109 -7.30 5.56 -2.92
C VAL A 109 -8.11 4.34 -2.46
N LEU A 110 -8.80 3.63 -3.36
CA LEU A 110 -9.60 2.47 -2.97
C LEU A 110 -8.74 1.29 -2.51
N VAL A 111 -7.59 1.04 -3.12
CA VAL A 111 -6.64 0.01 -2.69
C VAL A 111 -6.13 0.33 -1.28
N ALA A 112 -5.71 1.57 -1.02
CA ALA A 112 -5.27 1.96 0.32
C ALA A 112 -6.39 1.78 1.38
N ARG A 113 -7.62 2.18 1.05
CA ARG A 113 -8.75 2.18 2.00
C ARG A 113 -9.38 0.81 2.22
N ILE A 114 -9.56 0.02 1.15
CA ILE A 114 -10.33 -1.22 1.16
C ILE A 114 -9.39 -2.43 1.23
N VAL A 115 -8.41 -2.48 0.33
CA VAL A 115 -7.48 -3.61 0.29
C VAL A 115 -6.56 -3.51 1.50
N VAL A 116 -5.83 -2.42 1.70
CA VAL A 116 -4.85 -2.31 2.79
C VAL A 116 -5.51 -1.99 4.14
N GLY A 117 -6.61 -1.23 4.14
CA GLY A 117 -7.37 -0.90 5.35
C GLY A 117 -6.82 0.30 6.13
N PHE A 118 -6.20 1.24 5.42
CA PHE A 118 -5.77 2.53 5.98
C PHE A 118 -6.98 3.43 6.25
N ASP A 119 -6.90 4.27 7.29
CA ASP A 119 -7.83 5.37 7.48
C ASP A 119 -7.63 6.50 6.45
N VAL A 120 -8.46 7.55 6.49
CA VAL A 120 -8.36 8.67 5.53
C VAL A 120 -7.03 9.42 5.68
N ARG A 121 -6.53 9.58 6.91
CA ARG A 121 -5.27 10.28 7.19
C ARG A 121 -4.08 9.45 6.76
N GLU A 122 -4.06 8.17 7.11
CA GLU A 122 -3.05 7.20 6.67
C GLU A 122 -3.00 7.12 5.13
N THR A 123 -4.16 7.13 4.48
CA THR A 123 -4.25 7.16 3.01
C THR A 123 -3.67 8.44 2.43
N ALA A 124 -4.01 9.60 2.99
CA ALA A 124 -3.50 10.90 2.56
C ALA A 124 -1.97 10.97 2.65
N LEU A 125 -1.40 10.51 3.78
CA LEU A 125 0.05 10.43 3.98
C LEU A 125 0.71 9.47 2.98
N THR A 126 0.11 8.30 2.78
CA THR A 126 0.61 7.27 1.85
C THR A 126 0.64 7.78 0.42
N LEU A 127 -0.41 8.45 -0.02
CA LEU A 127 -0.56 8.95 -1.39
C LEU A 127 -0.05 10.38 -1.58
N ARG A 128 0.62 10.95 -0.56
CA ARG A 128 1.17 12.32 -0.56
C ARG A 128 0.15 13.37 -0.99
N THR A 129 -1.05 13.28 -0.43
CA THR A 129 -2.18 14.17 -0.72
C THR A 129 -2.84 14.64 0.58
N THR A 130 -3.97 15.34 0.47
CA THR A 130 -4.74 15.83 1.63
C THR A 130 -5.91 14.91 1.95
N THR A 131 -6.38 14.92 3.20
CA THR A 131 -7.57 14.16 3.61
C THR A 131 -8.80 14.55 2.78
N SER A 132 -9.00 15.84 2.55
CA SER A 132 -10.09 16.36 1.71
C SER A 132 -10.00 15.85 0.26
N ALA A 133 -8.79 15.75 -0.30
CA ALA A 133 -8.59 15.17 -1.63
C ALA A 133 -8.91 13.66 -1.65
N VAL A 134 -8.49 12.90 -0.63
CA VAL A 134 -8.86 11.48 -0.49
C VAL A 134 -10.37 11.33 -0.45
N GLU A 135 -11.07 12.17 0.31
CA GLU A 135 -12.53 12.12 0.44
C GLU A 135 -13.27 12.44 -0.87
N LEU A 136 -12.75 13.40 -1.63
CA LEU A 136 -13.28 13.73 -2.94
C LEU A 136 -13.04 12.59 -3.94
N VAL A 137 -11.83 12.05 -3.99
CA VAL A 137 -11.44 10.98 -4.91
C VAL A 137 -12.20 9.69 -4.59
N GLN A 138 -12.32 9.30 -3.32
CA GLN A 138 -13.10 8.11 -2.93
C GLN A 138 -14.58 8.27 -3.35
N HIS A 139 -15.16 9.46 -3.15
CA HIS A 139 -16.57 9.69 -3.48
C HIS A 139 -16.80 9.56 -4.99
N ARG A 140 -15.89 10.14 -5.79
CA ARG A 140 -15.91 10.01 -7.26
C ARG A 140 -15.75 8.56 -7.71
N ALA A 141 -14.78 7.84 -7.14
CA ALA A 141 -14.51 6.45 -7.46
C ALA A 141 -15.71 5.54 -7.18
N LEU A 142 -16.29 5.63 -5.98
CA LEU A 142 -17.47 4.84 -5.59
C LEU A 142 -18.69 5.18 -6.44
N SER A 143 -18.87 6.46 -6.79
CA SER A 143 -19.94 6.88 -7.69
C SER A 143 -19.79 6.30 -9.10
N LYS A 144 -18.56 6.17 -9.61
CA LYS A 144 -18.28 5.50 -10.90
C LYS A 144 -18.57 4.00 -10.82
N ILE A 145 -18.07 3.31 -9.78
CA ILE A 145 -18.34 1.88 -9.59
C ILE A 145 -19.84 1.61 -9.53
N ARG A 146 -20.60 2.42 -8.78
CA ARG A 146 -22.06 2.26 -8.67
C ARG A 146 -22.75 2.40 -10.03
N ARG A 147 -22.38 3.41 -10.83
CA ARG A 147 -22.95 3.59 -12.18
C ARG A 147 -22.56 2.46 -13.13
N GLY A 148 -21.31 2.02 -13.11
CA GLY A 148 -20.85 0.90 -13.93
C GLY A 148 -21.54 -0.42 -13.56
N SER A 149 -21.75 -0.67 -12.26
CA SER A 149 -22.47 -1.85 -11.77
C SER A 149 -23.95 -1.84 -12.15
N LEU A 150 -24.58 -0.66 -12.21
CA LEU A 150 -25.96 -0.47 -12.65
C LEU A 150 -26.12 -0.55 -14.18
N SER A 151 -25.04 -0.36 -14.94
CA SER A 151 -25.06 -0.46 -16.41
C SER A 151 -24.77 -1.87 -16.92
N GLY A 152 -24.31 -2.78 -16.05
CA GLY A 152 -24.01 -4.18 -16.36
C GLY A 152 -25.06 -5.17 -15.85
N ALA A 153 -26.23 -4.67 -15.43
CA ALA A 153 -27.42 -5.45 -15.06
C ALA A 153 -28.55 -5.16 -16.06
#